data_AF-A0A7Y5SAG8-F1
#
_entry.id   AF-A0A7Y5SAG8-F1
#
_cell.length_a   1.000
_cell.length_b   1.000
_cell.length_c   1.000
_cell.angle_alpha   90.00
_cell.angle_beta   90.00
_cell.angle_gamma   90.00
#
_symmetry.space_group_name_H-M   'P 1'
#
loop_
_entity.id
_entity.type
_entity.pdbx_description
1 polymer ?
#
loop_
_entity_poly.entity_id
_entity_poly.type
_entity_poly.pdbx_seq_one_letter_code
_entity_poly.pdbx_strand_id
1 'polypeptide(L)'
;MVMRLRRAAADSGARVRVEAYLGPGLGYADLVAELGALRVIVEAERAPRRALNDLAKARAVGATHLVIATPTASVAKSIRRRLRGARRASDPRIIVRTQAKAEQALTWLFFRIPGAECRADINATNSRPGQERDLSTIGGDA
;
A
#
# COMPACT_ATOMS: atom_id res chain seq x y z
N MET A 1 -5.92 18.82 -8.89
CA MET A 1 -5.87 17.79 -7.84
C MET A 1 -4.77 16.77 -8.12
N VAL A 2 -4.87 15.97 -9.20
CA VAL A 2 -3.93 14.89 -9.54
C VAL A 2 -2.47 15.35 -9.63
N MET A 3 -2.19 16.54 -10.16
CA MET A 3 -0.82 17.06 -10.28
C MET A 3 -0.09 17.27 -8.94
N ARG A 4 -0.81 17.63 -7.86
CA ARG A 4 -0.19 17.76 -6.52
C ARG A 4 0.11 16.39 -5.92
N LEU A 5 -0.76 15.41 -6.14
CA LEU A 5 -0.55 14.02 -5.74
C LEU A 5 0.62 13.39 -6.52
N ARG A 6 0.74 13.69 -7.82
CA ARG A 6 1.89 13.33 -8.66
C ARG A 6 3.19 13.83 -8.06
N ARG A 7 3.24 15.13 -7.76
CA ARG A 7 4.44 15.74 -7.18
C ARG A 7 4.83 15.07 -5.86
N ALA A 8 3.87 14.88 -4.96
CA ALA A 8 4.12 14.22 -3.67
C ALA A 8 4.74 12.81 -3.81
N ALA A 9 4.27 12.02 -4.79
CA ALA A 9 4.84 10.70 -5.07
C ALA A 9 6.21 10.77 -5.78
N ALA A 10 6.34 11.65 -6.78
CA ALA A 10 7.57 11.80 -7.56
C ALA A 10 8.74 12.35 -6.72
N ASP A 11 8.48 13.30 -5.81
CA ASP A 11 9.47 13.88 -4.90
C ASP A 11 10.03 12.83 -3.91
N SER A 12 9.39 11.66 -3.83
CA SER A 12 9.85 10.51 -3.03
C SER A 12 10.60 9.45 -3.85
N GLY A 13 10.92 9.72 -5.12
CA GLY A 13 11.62 8.79 -6.01
C GLY A 13 10.74 7.72 -6.66
N ALA A 14 9.41 7.77 -6.47
CA ALA A 14 8.51 6.82 -7.11
C ALA A 14 8.43 7.03 -8.62
N ARG A 15 8.29 5.94 -9.39
CA ARG A 15 7.92 6.01 -10.81
C ARG A 15 6.43 6.33 -10.88
N VAL A 16 6.10 7.48 -11.48
CA VAL A 16 4.71 7.96 -11.55
C VAL A 16 4.20 8.00 -12.98
N ARG A 17 2.99 7.49 -13.21
CA ARG A 17 2.24 7.62 -14.47
C ARG A 17 0.89 8.28 -14.17
N VAL A 18 0.57 9.33 -14.90
CA VAL A 18 -0.72 10.03 -14.83
C VAL A 18 -1.61 9.50 -15.95
N GLU A 19 -2.92 9.38 -15.69
CA GLU A 19 -3.88 8.82 -16.64
C GLU A 19 -3.38 7.48 -17.20
N ALA A 20 -3.01 6.59 -16.28
CA ALA A 20 -2.40 5.33 -16.64
C ALA A 20 -3.48 4.35 -17.12
N TYR A 21 -3.38 3.91 -18.37
CA TYR A 21 -4.23 2.84 -18.89
C TYR A 21 -3.88 1.52 -18.20
N LEU A 22 -4.88 0.89 -17.58
CA LEU A 22 -4.75 -0.35 -16.83
C LEU A 22 -5.13 -1.60 -17.63
N GLY A 23 -5.62 -1.42 -18.86
CA GLY A 23 -6.02 -2.50 -19.76
C GLY A 23 -7.50 -2.51 -20.12
N PRO A 24 -7.90 -3.39 -21.05
CA PRO A 24 -9.28 -3.53 -21.50
C PRO A 24 -10.21 -3.86 -20.34
N GLY A 25 -11.37 -3.21 -20.28
CA GLY A 25 -12.36 -3.41 -19.21
C GLY A 25 -12.04 -2.75 -17.86
N LEU A 26 -10.78 -2.36 -17.60
CA LEU A 26 -10.39 -1.63 -16.39
C LEU A 26 -10.31 -0.11 -16.61
N GLY A 27 -9.98 0.31 -17.83
CA GLY A 27 -9.88 1.72 -18.21
C GLY A 27 -8.63 2.38 -17.63
N TYR A 28 -8.78 3.62 -17.17
CA TYR A 28 -7.66 4.45 -16.69
C TYR A 28 -7.73 4.63 -15.17
N ALA A 29 -6.57 4.75 -14.53
CA ALA A 29 -6.42 5.34 -13.20
C ALA A 29 -5.87 6.75 -13.34
N ASP A 30 -6.34 7.68 -12.50
CA ASP A 30 -5.85 9.06 -12.50
C ASP A 30 -4.34 9.11 -12.27
N LEU A 31 -3.83 8.26 -11.37
CA LEU A 31 -2.40 8.12 -11.13
C LEU A 31 -2.01 6.73 -10.62
N VAL A 32 -0.88 6.24 -11.13
CA VAL A 32 -0.18 5.04 -10.66
C VAL A 32 1.21 5.46 -10.18
N ALA A 33 1.57 5.09 -8.96
CA ALA A 33 2.90 5.32 -8.42
C ALA A 33 3.53 4.02 -7.91
N GLU A 34 4.78 3.78 -8.27
CA GLU A 34 5.53 2.55 -7.95
C GLU A 34 6.88 2.88 -7.30
N LEU A 35 7.20 2.21 -6.20
CA LEU A 35 8.52 2.27 -5.55
C LEU A 35 8.86 0.90 -4.95
N GLY A 36 9.81 0.18 -5.55
CA GLY A 36 10.09 -1.22 -5.18
C GLY A 36 8.83 -2.10 -5.33
N ALA A 37 8.48 -2.83 -4.27
CA ALA A 37 7.26 -3.64 -4.22
C ALA A 37 5.98 -2.83 -3.93
N LEU A 38 6.09 -1.54 -3.65
CA LEU A 38 4.95 -0.68 -3.38
C LEU A 38 4.31 -0.25 -4.71
N ARG A 39 3.08 -0.69 -4.97
CA ARG A 39 2.24 -0.23 -6.09
C ARG A 39 1.00 0.47 -5.55
N VAL A 40 0.91 1.77 -5.80
CA VAL A 40 -0.17 2.63 -5.31
C VAL A 40 -1.02 3.12 -6.48
N ILE A 41 -2.32 2.83 -6.43
CA ILE A 41 -3.33 3.44 -7.31
C ILE A 41 -3.90 4.65 -6.59
N VAL A 42 -3.97 5.78 -7.28
CA VAL A 42 -4.54 7.02 -6.76
C VAL A 42 -5.68 7.46 -7.67
N GLU A 43 -6.86 7.65 -7.08
CA GLU A 43 -8.06 8.11 -7.79
C GLU A 43 -8.61 9.36 -7.10
N ALA A 44 -8.95 10.36 -7.90
CA ALA A 44 -9.45 11.66 -7.50
C ALA A 44 -10.98 11.69 -7.62
N GLU A 45 -11.68 11.32 -6.55
CA GLU A 45 -13.12 11.07 -6.60
C GLU A 45 -13.95 12.19 -5.96
N ARG A 46 -14.95 12.67 -6.70
CA ARG A 46 -15.88 13.72 -6.24
C ARG A 46 -17.19 13.15 -5.69
N ALA A 47 -17.52 11.89 -6.00
CA ALA A 47 -18.76 11.26 -5.59
C ALA A 47 -18.55 9.78 -5.20
N PRO A 48 -19.32 9.24 -4.25
CA PRO A 48 -19.09 7.88 -3.76
C PRO A 48 -19.38 6.75 -4.76
N ARG A 49 -19.98 7.06 -5.92
CA ARG A 49 -20.48 6.07 -6.88
C ARG A 49 -19.37 5.18 -7.46
N ARG A 50 -18.20 5.74 -7.74
CA ARG A 50 -17.12 5.04 -8.48
C ARG A 50 -16.14 4.26 -7.59
N ALA A 51 -16.18 4.47 -6.27
CA ALA A 51 -15.20 3.89 -5.35
C ALA A 51 -15.10 2.35 -5.41
N LEU A 52 -16.20 1.64 -5.71
CA LEU A 52 -16.16 0.18 -5.87
C LEU A 52 -15.44 -0.24 -7.17
N ASN A 53 -15.57 0.54 -8.24
CA ASN A 53 -14.86 0.29 -9.48
C ASN A 53 -13.36 0.53 -9.28
N ASP A 54 -13.00 1.59 -8.55
CA ASP A 54 -11.60 1.90 -8.24
C ASP A 54 -10.95 0.80 -7.41
N LEU A 55 -11.69 0.24 -6.44
CA LEU A 55 -11.26 -0.95 -5.69
C LEU A 55 -11.08 -2.17 -6.60
N ALA A 56 -12.01 -2.40 -7.54
CA ALA A 56 -11.90 -3.50 -8.48
C ALA A 56 -10.67 -3.36 -9.40
N LYS A 57 -10.40 -2.16 -9.92
CA LYS A 57 -9.18 -1.87 -10.69
C LYS A 57 -7.92 -2.14 -9.85
N ALA A 58 -7.88 -1.59 -8.63
CA ALA A 58 -6.71 -1.73 -7.75
C ALA A 58 -6.41 -3.19 -7.41
N ARG A 59 -7.45 -4.01 -7.20
CA ARG A 59 -7.30 -5.48 -7.06
C ARG A 59 -6.74 -6.12 -8.33
N ALA A 60 -7.33 -5.81 -9.49
CA ALA A 60 -6.98 -6.44 -10.75
C ALA A 60 -5.52 -6.19 -11.14
N VAL A 61 -4.97 -5.01 -10.81
CA VAL A 61 -3.57 -4.66 -11.10
C VAL A 61 -2.59 -5.03 -9.98
N GLY A 62 -3.04 -5.75 -8.95
CA GLY A 62 -2.22 -6.18 -7.82
C GLY A 62 -1.65 -5.01 -7.02
N ALA A 63 -2.40 -3.91 -6.89
CA ALA A 63 -1.96 -2.78 -6.08
C ALA A 63 -1.84 -3.18 -4.61
N THR A 64 -0.82 -2.68 -3.93
CA THR A 64 -0.71 -2.84 -2.47
C THR A 64 -1.54 -1.80 -1.73
N HIS A 65 -1.74 -0.64 -2.36
CA HIS A 65 -2.51 0.47 -1.81
C HIS A 65 -3.45 1.09 -2.85
N LEU A 66 -4.63 1.49 -2.38
CA LEU A 66 -5.56 2.36 -3.10
C LEU A 66 -5.76 3.63 -2.28
N VAL A 67 -5.39 4.78 -2.85
CA VAL A 67 -5.62 6.09 -2.26
C VAL A 67 -6.75 6.78 -3.02
N ILE A 68 -7.83 7.11 -2.31
CA ILE A 68 -8.93 7.89 -2.88
C ILE A 68 -8.87 9.30 -2.27
N ALA A 69 -8.51 10.27 -3.11
CA ALA A 69 -8.47 11.68 -2.77
C ALA A 69 -9.82 12.33 -3.08
N THR A 70 -10.37 13.05 -2.11
CA THR A 70 -11.70 13.65 -2.20
C THR A 70 -11.68 15.16 -1.92
N PRO A 71 -12.65 15.94 -2.44
CA PRO A 71 -12.70 17.37 -2.17
C PRO A 71 -13.06 17.68 -0.71
N THR A 72 -13.89 16.86 -0.07
CA THR A 72 -14.44 17.14 1.27
C THR A 72 -14.47 15.91 2.17
N ALA A 73 -14.50 16.15 3.48
CA ALA A 73 -14.56 15.09 4.48
C ALA A 73 -15.89 14.30 4.43
N SER A 74 -16.98 14.94 4.02
CA SER A 74 -18.30 14.29 3.86
C SER A 74 -18.30 13.26 2.74
N VAL A 75 -17.68 13.59 1.60
CA VAL A 75 -17.46 12.63 0.48
C VAL A 75 -16.57 11.49 0.94
N ALA A 76 -15.45 11.78 1.62
CA ALA A 76 -14.56 10.75 2.16
C ALA A 76 -15.29 9.79 3.13
N LYS A 77 -16.15 10.31 4.00
CA LYS A 77 -16.96 9.50 4.94
C LYS A 77 -17.91 8.58 4.17
N SER A 78 -18.58 9.10 3.14
CA SER A 78 -19.52 8.34 2.30
C SER A 78 -18.82 7.21 1.53
N ILE A 79 -17.65 7.49 0.96
CA ILE A 79 -16.82 6.49 0.28
C ILE A 79 -16.37 5.39 1.25
N ARG A 80 -15.84 5.75 2.44
CA ARG A 80 -15.44 4.76 3.45
C ARG A 80 -16.59 3.84 3.86
N ARG A 81 -17.79 4.38 4.05
CA ARG A 81 -18.98 3.59 4.38
C ARG A 81 -19.29 2.58 3.27
N ARG A 82 -19.26 3.01 2.01
CA ARG A 82 -19.52 2.15 0.84
C ARG A 82 -18.48 1.03 0.71
N LEU A 83 -17.21 1.35 0.90
CA LEU A 83 -16.11 0.38 0.77
C LEU A 83 -16.07 -0.65 1.90
N ARG A 84 -16.56 -0.30 3.10
CA ARG A 84 -16.57 -1.22 4.25
C ARG A 84 -17.32 -2.51 3.95
N GLY A 85 -18.47 -2.44 3.26
CA GLY A 85 -19.29 -3.60 2.94
C GLY A 85 -18.76 -4.46 1.79
N ALA A 86 -17.76 -4.00 1.05
CA ALA A 86 -17.23 -4.68 -0.14
C ALA A 86 -15.79 -5.21 0.05
N ARG A 87 -15.23 -5.04 1.25
CA ARG A 87 -13.83 -5.38 1.56
C ARG A 87 -13.62 -6.88 1.70
N ARG A 88 -12.51 -7.36 1.15
CA ARG A 88 -11.98 -8.73 1.29
C ARG A 88 -10.62 -8.69 1.98
N ALA A 89 -10.19 -9.82 2.55
CA ALA A 89 -8.90 -9.92 3.24
C ALA A 89 -7.70 -9.66 2.31
N SER A 90 -7.80 -10.06 1.05
CA SER A 90 -6.78 -9.88 0.01
C SER A 90 -6.78 -8.50 -0.64
N ASP A 91 -7.58 -7.54 -0.14
CA ASP A 91 -7.68 -6.22 -0.75
C ASP A 91 -6.43 -5.37 -0.50
N PRO A 92 -6.15 -4.42 -1.41
CA PRO A 92 -5.19 -3.36 -1.11
C PRO A 92 -5.54 -2.63 0.19
N ARG A 93 -4.53 -2.05 0.83
CA ARG A 93 -4.76 -1.08 1.90
C ARG A 93 -5.43 0.16 1.30
N ILE A 94 -6.66 0.45 1.75
CA ILE A 94 -7.46 1.57 1.24
C ILE A 94 -7.31 2.79 2.15
N ILE A 95 -6.89 3.91 1.58
CA ILE A 95 -6.76 5.20 2.25
C ILE A 95 -7.72 6.19 1.59
N VAL A 96 -8.75 6.62 2.31
CA VAL A 96 -9.72 7.61 1.79
C VAL A 96 -9.61 8.89 2.59
N ARG A 97 -9.15 9.97 1.94
CA ARG A 97 -8.83 11.25 2.61
C ARG A 97 -9.25 12.45 1.75
N THR A 98 -9.30 13.63 2.36
CA THR A 98 -9.36 14.88 1.59
C THR A 98 -8.07 15.06 0.81
N GLN A 99 -8.07 15.85 -0.26
CA GLN A 99 -6.90 16.05 -1.11
C GLN A 99 -5.62 16.36 -0.31
N ALA A 100 -5.63 17.39 0.55
CA ALA A 100 -4.45 17.77 1.33
C ALA A 100 -3.94 16.62 2.24
N LYS A 101 -4.86 15.84 2.82
CA LYS A 101 -4.50 14.69 3.66
C LYS A 101 -4.06 13.47 2.82
N ALA A 102 -4.51 13.36 1.58
CA ALA A 102 -4.04 12.34 0.65
C ALA A 102 -2.62 12.63 0.16
N GLU A 103 -2.29 13.91 -0.12
CA GLU A 103 -0.92 14.36 -0.41
C GLU A 103 0.04 13.96 0.72
N GLN A 104 -0.31 14.30 1.97
CA GLN A 104 0.48 13.91 3.16
C GLN A 104 0.61 12.39 3.30
N ALA A 105 -0.47 11.64 3.05
CA ALA A 105 -0.44 10.18 3.13
C ALA A 105 0.49 9.56 2.07
N LEU A 106 0.49 10.08 0.85
CA LEU A 106 1.40 9.63 -0.21
C LEU A 106 2.85 9.90 0.17
N THR A 107 3.17 11.13 0.60
CA THR A 107 4.52 11.44 1.10
C THR A 107 4.93 10.47 2.20
N TRP A 108 4.08 10.22 3.19
CA TRP A 108 4.39 9.29 4.29
C TRP A 108 4.58 7.84 3.80
N LEU A 109 3.75 7.36 2.87
CA LEU A 109 3.87 6.01 2.30
C LEU A 109 5.20 5.81 1.57
N PHE A 110 5.67 6.81 0.84
CA PHE A 110 6.91 6.68 0.06
C PHE A 110 8.17 7.09 0.84
N PHE A 111 8.10 7.98 1.83
CA PHE A 111 9.25 8.37 2.67
C PHE A 111 9.49 7.45 3.88
N ARG A 112 8.42 6.90 4.47
CA ARG A 112 8.48 6.23 5.78
C ARG A 112 8.31 4.72 5.72
N ILE A 113 8.40 4.12 4.54
CA ILE A 113 8.70 2.70 4.40
C ILE A 113 10.20 2.57 4.05
N PRO A 114 11.13 2.78 5.01
CA PRO A 114 12.48 2.25 4.87
C PRO A 114 12.35 0.74 5.06
N GLY A 115 12.39 -0.02 3.96
CA GLY A 115 12.12 -1.46 4.00
C GLY A 115 12.01 -2.16 2.64
N ALA A 116 12.52 -1.54 1.57
CA ALA A 116 12.95 -2.27 0.39
C ALA A 116 14.39 -2.81 0.55
N GLU A 117 14.92 -2.83 1.78
CA GLU A 117 16.05 -3.68 2.14
C GLU A 117 15.50 -5.04 2.59
N CYS A 118 15.93 -6.10 1.91
CA CYS A 118 15.78 -7.51 2.29
C CYS A 118 14.35 -8.06 2.53
N ARG A 119 13.69 -8.46 1.44
CA ARG A 119 13.02 -9.77 1.39
C ARG A 119 13.86 -10.76 0.57
N ALA A 120 15.14 -10.87 0.92
CA ALA A 120 15.80 -12.16 0.87
C ALA A 120 15.38 -12.88 2.17
N ASP A 121 15.00 -14.15 2.06
CA ASP A 121 14.84 -15.10 3.16
C ASP A 121 13.66 -14.91 4.13
N ILE A 122 12.47 -15.36 3.70
CA ILE A 122 11.49 -15.97 4.64
C ILE A 122 11.40 -17.50 4.42
N ASN A 123 12.28 -18.07 3.58
CA ASN A 123 12.37 -19.52 3.34
C ASN A 123 13.73 -20.11 3.73
N ALA A 124 14.41 -19.52 4.72
CA ALA A 124 15.50 -20.19 5.41
C ALA A 124 15.38 -19.84 6.89
N THR A 125 14.96 -20.82 7.70
CA THR A 125 15.57 -21.25 8.97
C THR A 125 14.49 -21.90 9.83
N ASN A 126 14.18 -23.16 9.51
CA ASN A 126 13.67 -24.15 10.46
C ASN A 126 14.82 -24.58 11.40
N SER A 127 15.42 -23.64 12.12
CA SER A 127 16.45 -23.96 13.12
C SER A 127 16.18 -23.13 14.37
N ARG A 128 15.61 -23.80 15.38
CA ARG A 128 15.48 -23.30 16.74
C ARG A 128 16.87 -23.15 17.36
N PRO A 129 17.24 -22.01 17.97
CA PRO A 129 18.37 -21.94 18.88
C PRO A 129 17.88 -22.07 20.33
N GLY A 130 18.51 -22.95 21.12
CA GLY A 130 18.42 -22.92 22.59
C GLY A 130 17.75 -24.11 23.27
N GLN A 131 18.38 -25.29 23.21
CA GLN A 131 18.47 -26.16 24.39
C GLN A 131 19.94 -26.57 24.54
N GLU A 132 20.75 -25.65 25.08
CA GLU A 132 22.00 -25.99 25.74
C GLU A 132 21.63 -26.80 27.00
N ARG A 133 21.94 -28.09 27.00
CA ARG A 133 22.09 -28.84 28.24
C ARG A 133 23.54 -28.68 28.67
N ASP A 134 23.66 -28.02 29.79
CA ASP A 134 24.85 -27.87 30.61
C ASP A 134 25.46 -29.25 30.89
N LEU A 135 26.68 -29.47 30.39
CA LEU A 135 27.53 -30.62 30.73
C LEU A 135 28.89 -30.08 31.12
N SER A 136 28.97 -29.57 32.34
CA SER A 136 30.25 -29.39 33.02
C SER A 136 30.11 -29.62 34.53
N THR A 137 30.34 -30.88 34.93
CA THR A 137 30.91 -31.16 36.26
C THR A 137 32.00 -32.20 36.09
N ILE A 138 33.17 -31.67 35.72
CA ILE A 138 34.51 -31.95 36.24
C ILE A 138 34.59 -33.10 37.27
N GLY A 139 35.25 -34.18 36.85
CA GLY A 139 36.49 -34.70 37.47
C GLY A 139 36.40 -35.60 38.72
N GLY A 140 37.13 -36.72 38.67
CA GLY A 140 37.65 -37.38 39.87
C GLY A 140 37.84 -38.89 39.73
N ASP A 141 39.01 -39.32 39.27
CA ASP A 141 39.53 -40.68 39.42
C ASP A 141 39.62 -41.09 40.90
N ALA A 142 39.18 -42.31 41.22
CA ALA A 142 39.83 -43.31 42.10
C ALA A 142 39.00 -44.60 42.16
#